data_AF-A0AA88NZ58-F1
#
_entry.id   AF-A0AA88NZ58-F1
#
_cell.length_a   1.000
_cell.length_b   1.000
_cell.length_c   1.000
_cell.angle_alpha   90.00
_cell.angle_beta   90.00
_cell.angle_gamma   90.00
#
_symmetry.space_group_name_H-M   'P 1'
#
loop_
_entity.id
_entity.type
_entity.pdbx_description
1 polymer ?
#
loop_
_entity_poly.entity_id
_entity_poly.type
_entity_poly.pdbx_seq_one_letter_code
_entity_poly.pdbx_strand_id
1 'polypeptide(L)'
;MPSSTRIMAPQIKKTGRKIKAGNTPTEKLPVYEPNIPEPTSREELLKYWLNISLDERTANKVLWLTEGGAKVSRMTDEVCPYLDRPERFDHSPQVLCKESIWASRCYWEVLYSGWVVIGAAYEGAARKASDGPCGLGENEESWGLGWAGSCYETWHKAISSRVTDVPQCCTIGVYVDQPAGLLCFYTVETEEDSKKKEVKLLHSSGTKLDVGSVTQPKVSVLPPSSAEISSKKTATLVCVANKGFPSDWSLSWKVDGSSRSQESSAGVLEKDGLYSWSSSLTLSEQEWMESVSVSCEATRSGQPALTGHVTRHQCLE
;
A
#
# COMPACT_ATOMS: atom_id res chain seq x y z
N MET A 1 49.00 26.78 11.45
CA MET A 1 48.59 25.49 12.04
C MET A 1 47.55 25.75 13.11
N PRO A 2 46.28 25.38 12.89
CA PRO A 2 45.27 25.37 13.93
C PRO A 2 45.01 23.93 14.41
N SER A 3 45.03 23.77 15.73
CA SER A 3 44.79 22.52 16.46
C SER A 3 43.36 22.02 16.27
N SER A 4 43.23 20.78 15.79
CA SER A 4 41.98 20.03 15.73
C SER A 4 41.61 19.56 17.14
N THR A 5 40.52 20.11 17.70
CA THR A 5 39.91 19.58 18.92
C THR A 5 38.87 18.53 18.51
N ARG A 6 39.20 17.25 18.69
CA ARG A 6 38.26 16.13 18.57
C ARG A 6 37.35 16.10 19.80
N ILE A 7 36.05 16.31 19.61
CA ILE A 7 35.04 16.01 20.63
C ILE A 7 34.61 14.55 20.43
N MET A 8 34.83 13.74 21.46
CA MET A 8 34.51 12.32 21.51
C MET A 8 32.99 12.10 21.61
N ALA A 9 32.43 11.26 20.74
CA ALA A 9 31.08 10.72 20.90
C ALA A 9 31.06 9.63 21.99
N PRO A 10 30.00 9.53 22.82
CA PRO A 10 29.92 8.50 23.85
C PRO A 10 29.70 7.12 23.22
N GLN A 11 30.53 6.15 23.62
CA GLN A 11 30.37 4.74 23.30
C GLN A 11 29.21 4.15 24.12
N ILE A 12 28.06 3.92 23.48
CA ILE A 12 26.94 3.19 24.10
C ILE A 12 27.24 1.69 24.02
N LYS A 13 27.43 1.07 25.19
CA LYS A 13 27.61 -0.37 25.37
C LYS A 13 26.37 -1.12 24.86
N LYS A 14 26.56 -1.93 23.80
CA LYS A 14 25.54 -2.88 23.31
C LYS A 14 25.41 -4.05 24.29
N THR A 15 24.41 -4.02 25.16
CA THR A 15 23.91 -5.22 25.83
C THR A 15 22.91 -5.91 24.92
N GLY A 16 23.35 -6.96 24.22
CA GLY A 16 22.51 -7.76 23.35
C GLY A 16 21.49 -8.57 24.14
N ARG A 17 20.24 -8.11 24.18
CA ARG A 17 19.09 -8.93 24.58
C ARG A 17 18.48 -9.49 23.29
N LYS A 18 18.69 -10.79 23.04
CA LYS A 18 18.04 -11.52 21.94
C LYS A 18 16.52 -11.36 22.07
N ILE A 19 15.92 -10.58 21.17
CA ILE A 19 14.48 -10.54 20.98
C ILE A 19 14.14 -11.81 20.19
N LYS A 20 13.48 -12.75 20.85
CA LYS A 20 12.85 -13.89 20.18
C LYS A 20 11.81 -13.32 19.21
N ALA A 21 11.91 -13.70 17.94
CA ALA A 21 10.84 -13.48 16.97
C ALA A 21 9.57 -14.13 17.51
N GLY A 22 8.68 -13.32 18.08
CA GLY A 22 7.32 -13.72 18.37
C GLY A 22 6.60 -13.77 17.03
N ASN A 23 6.06 -14.94 16.68
CA ASN A 23 5.06 -15.07 15.63
C ASN A 23 3.87 -14.19 16.02
N THR A 24 3.80 -12.98 15.48
CA THR A 24 2.55 -12.22 15.45
C THR A 24 1.66 -12.92 14.41
N PRO A 25 0.50 -13.46 14.79
CA PRO A 25 -0.46 -13.92 13.79
C PRO A 25 -0.83 -12.69 12.97
N THR A 26 -0.56 -12.74 11.66
CA THR A 26 -1.23 -11.86 10.71
C THR A 26 -2.71 -12.24 10.79
N GLU A 27 -3.46 -11.53 11.63
CA GLU A 27 -4.90 -11.69 11.73
C GLU A 27 -5.46 -11.29 10.36
N LYS A 28 -5.79 -12.31 9.57
CA LYS A 28 -6.37 -12.10 8.24
C LYS A 28 -7.75 -11.50 8.46
N LEU A 29 -8.05 -10.42 7.73
CA LEU A 29 -9.37 -9.80 7.75
C LEU A 29 -10.47 -10.86 7.53
N PRO A 30 -11.66 -10.68 8.12
CA PRO A 30 -12.78 -11.57 7.91
C PRO A 30 -13.11 -11.76 6.43
N VAL A 31 -13.60 -12.95 6.07
CA VAL A 31 -14.14 -13.19 4.73
C VAL A 31 -15.32 -12.25 4.49
N TYR A 32 -15.38 -11.67 3.29
CA TYR A 32 -16.45 -10.72 2.95
C TYR A 32 -17.81 -11.41 2.87
N GLU A 33 -18.76 -10.94 3.67
CA GLU A 33 -20.16 -11.37 3.65
C GLU A 33 -21.08 -10.20 3.23
N PRO A 34 -21.88 -10.31 2.17
CA PRO A 34 -22.77 -9.22 1.75
C PRO A 34 -23.93 -9.02 2.74
N ASN A 35 -24.46 -7.79 2.81
CA ASN A 35 -25.66 -7.43 3.56
C ASN A 35 -25.60 -7.63 5.09
N ILE A 36 -24.41 -7.54 5.69
CA ILE A 36 -24.30 -7.49 7.16
C ILE A 36 -24.68 -6.09 7.69
N PRO A 37 -25.19 -5.97 8.92
CA PRO A 37 -25.45 -4.67 9.54
C PRO A 37 -24.18 -3.83 9.67
N GLU A 38 -24.31 -2.51 9.50
CA GLU A 38 -23.21 -1.57 9.71
C GLU A 38 -22.75 -1.58 11.18
N PRO A 39 -21.43 -1.63 11.45
CA PRO A 39 -20.91 -1.53 12.81
C PRO A 39 -21.30 -0.21 13.48
N THR A 40 -21.85 -0.29 14.69
CA THR A 40 -22.30 0.89 15.45
C THR A 40 -21.44 1.19 16.67
N SER A 41 -20.61 0.23 17.08
CA SER A 41 -19.70 0.35 18.22
C SER A 41 -18.24 0.15 17.84
N ARG A 42 -17.33 0.65 18.67
CA ARG A 42 -15.89 0.48 18.47
C ARG A 42 -15.49 -1.00 18.46
N GLU A 43 -16.09 -1.81 19.33
CA GLU A 43 -15.82 -3.24 19.41
C GLU A 43 -16.18 -3.98 18.11
N GLU A 44 -17.31 -3.61 17.49
CA GLU A 44 -17.70 -4.16 16.19
C GLU A 44 -16.77 -3.71 15.07
N LEU A 45 -16.35 -2.44 15.07
CA LEU A 45 -15.41 -1.89 14.09
C LEU A 45 -14.04 -2.57 14.16
N LEU A 46 -13.54 -2.86 15.37
CA LEU A 46 -12.25 -3.51 15.57
C LEU A 46 -12.16 -4.92 14.99
N LYS A 47 -13.29 -5.59 14.71
CA LYS A 47 -13.30 -6.88 13.99
C LYS A 47 -12.75 -6.76 12.56
N TYR A 48 -12.71 -5.55 12.01
CA TYR A 48 -12.21 -5.24 10.68
C TYR A 48 -10.88 -4.47 10.73
N TRP A 49 -10.16 -4.51 11.86
CA TRP A 49 -8.94 -3.75 12.03
C TRP A 49 -7.90 -4.04 10.94
N LEU A 50 -7.42 -2.99 10.28
CA LEU A 50 -6.34 -3.04 9.30
C LEU A 50 -5.15 -2.22 9.80
N ASN A 51 -3.99 -2.88 9.90
CA ASN A 51 -2.73 -2.18 10.14
C ASN A 51 -2.30 -1.50 8.83
N ILE A 52 -2.44 -0.17 8.78
CA ILE A 52 -1.98 0.63 7.66
C ILE A 52 -0.52 1.07 7.85
N SER A 53 0.22 1.14 6.74
CA SER A 53 1.58 1.65 6.69
C SER A 53 1.73 2.62 5.52
N LEU A 54 2.32 3.79 5.76
CA LEU A 54 2.46 4.82 4.74
C LEU A 54 3.53 4.47 3.70
N ASP A 55 3.25 4.80 2.45
CA ASP A 55 4.11 4.49 1.31
C ASP A 55 5.02 5.66 0.92
N GLU A 56 6.31 5.50 1.15
CA GLU A 56 7.36 6.47 0.76
C GLU A 56 7.42 6.75 -0.75
N ARG A 57 6.89 5.84 -1.58
CA ARG A 57 6.81 6.04 -3.03
C ARG A 57 5.84 7.16 -3.39
N THR A 58 4.77 7.30 -2.60
CA THR A 58 3.70 8.29 -2.83
C THR A 58 3.95 9.61 -2.09
N ALA A 59 4.66 9.57 -0.97
CA ALA A 59 4.80 10.72 -0.06
C ALA A 59 5.35 11.98 -0.76
N ASN A 60 4.66 13.12 -0.61
CA ASN A 60 5.22 14.40 -1.02
C ASN A 60 6.55 14.67 -0.29
N LYS A 61 7.50 15.36 -0.95
CA LYS A 61 8.85 15.59 -0.40
C LYS A 61 8.89 16.46 0.87
N VAL A 62 7.82 17.16 1.24
CA VAL A 62 7.76 17.89 2.52
C VAL A 62 7.28 17.03 3.69
N LEU A 63 6.88 15.79 3.43
CA LEU A 63 6.42 14.84 4.43
C LEU A 63 7.54 13.86 4.80
N TRP A 64 7.76 13.69 6.09
CA TRP A 64 8.76 12.78 6.63
C TRP A 64 8.11 11.59 7.29
N LEU A 65 8.35 10.42 6.72
CA LEU A 65 7.90 9.14 7.26
C LEU A 65 8.88 8.64 8.33
N THR A 66 8.33 8.24 9.47
CA THR A 66 9.07 7.72 10.63
C THR A 66 8.39 6.48 11.18
N GLU A 67 9.00 5.82 12.16
CA GLU A 67 8.43 4.64 12.84
C GLU A 67 8.02 3.52 11.86
N GLY A 68 8.85 3.27 10.86
CA GLY A 68 8.60 2.23 9.85
C GLY A 68 7.41 2.53 8.92
N GLY A 69 7.00 3.79 8.80
CA GLY A 69 5.85 4.20 8.00
C GLY A 69 4.54 4.29 8.80
N ALA A 70 4.58 4.09 10.13
CA ALA A 70 3.41 4.28 10.98
C ALA A 70 3.10 5.76 11.29
N LYS A 71 4.09 6.65 11.10
CA LYS A 71 3.97 8.07 11.43
C LYS A 71 4.48 8.96 10.30
N VAL A 72 3.76 10.05 10.06
CA VAL A 72 4.16 11.12 9.14
C VAL A 72 4.15 12.47 9.84
N SER A 73 5.08 13.34 9.46
CA SER A 73 5.12 14.72 9.93
C SER A 73 5.51 15.64 8.78
N ARG A 74 4.89 16.81 8.70
CA ARG A 74 5.28 17.85 7.75
C ARG A 74 6.45 18.63 8.33
N MET A 75 7.55 18.74 7.59
CA MET A 75 8.69 19.59 7.94
C MET A 75 8.70 20.84 7.05
N THR A 76 9.06 21.98 7.62
CA THR A 76 9.09 23.27 6.89
C THR A 76 10.44 23.56 6.25
N ASP A 77 11.52 23.08 6.86
CA ASP A 77 12.88 23.54 6.55
C ASP A 77 13.68 22.51 5.74
N GLU A 78 13.34 21.23 5.87
CA GLU A 78 14.04 20.14 5.19
C GLU A 78 13.10 19.38 4.25
N VAL A 79 13.51 19.31 2.99
CA VAL A 79 12.86 18.49 1.97
C VAL A 79 13.44 17.08 2.06
N CYS A 80 12.58 16.08 2.21
CA CYS A 80 13.00 14.69 2.27
C CYS A 80 13.69 14.29 0.95
N PRO A 81 14.85 13.61 0.99
CA PRO A 81 15.60 13.22 -0.21
C PRO A 81 14.97 12.01 -0.93
N TYR A 82 13.63 11.98 -1.03
CA TYR A 82 12.92 10.96 -1.76
C TYR A 82 13.19 11.09 -3.26
N LEU A 83 13.44 9.95 -3.91
CA LEU A 83 13.61 9.88 -5.36
C LEU A 83 12.30 10.27 -6.05
N ASP A 84 12.40 11.04 -7.14
CA ASP A 84 11.24 11.35 -7.97
C ASP A 84 10.68 10.09 -8.62
N ARG A 85 9.36 9.95 -8.53
CA ARG A 85 8.61 8.80 -9.07
C ARG A 85 7.23 9.25 -9.59
N PRO A 86 6.63 8.52 -10.54
CA PRO A 86 5.28 8.80 -11.02
C PRO A 86 4.22 8.78 -9.91
N GLU A 87 4.34 7.87 -8.96
CA GLU A 87 3.39 7.67 -7.85
C GLU A 87 3.42 8.83 -6.83
N ARG A 88 4.46 9.67 -6.86
CA ARG A 88 4.71 10.69 -5.84
C ARG A 88 3.80 11.90 -5.98
N PHE A 89 3.19 12.36 -4.90
CA PHE A 89 2.53 13.67 -4.90
C PHE A 89 3.54 14.81 -5.02
N ASP A 90 3.29 15.77 -5.92
CA ASP A 90 4.16 16.95 -6.10
C ASP A 90 3.47 18.28 -5.73
N HIS A 91 2.14 18.33 -5.77
CA HIS A 91 1.38 19.55 -5.54
C HIS A 91 1.06 19.77 -4.06
N SER A 92 0.21 18.91 -3.49
CA SER A 92 -0.24 19.01 -2.09
C SER A 92 0.53 18.04 -1.19
N PRO A 93 0.83 18.41 0.08
CA PRO A 93 1.45 17.52 1.05
C PRO A 93 0.57 16.31 1.39
N GLN A 94 0.69 15.24 0.61
CA GLN A 94 -0.12 14.03 0.70
C GLN A 94 0.74 12.76 0.66
N VAL A 95 0.21 11.68 1.22
CA VAL A 95 0.80 10.34 1.22
C VAL A 95 -0.32 9.31 1.30
N LEU A 96 -0.18 8.19 0.61
CA LEU A 96 -1.07 7.04 0.71
C LEU A 96 -0.48 5.93 1.58
N CYS A 97 -1.34 5.02 2.04
CA CYS A 97 -0.93 3.74 2.61
C CYS A 97 -0.51 2.75 1.51
N LYS A 98 0.24 1.71 1.91
CA LYS A 98 0.65 0.60 1.03
C LYS A 98 -0.49 -0.40 0.82
N GLU A 99 -1.40 -0.48 1.79
CA GLU A 99 -2.47 -1.46 1.82
C GLU A 99 -3.61 -1.04 0.89
N SER A 100 -4.01 -1.96 0.01
CA SER A 100 -5.18 -1.83 -0.86
C SER A 100 -6.41 -2.44 -0.20
N ILE A 101 -7.53 -1.72 -0.26
CA ILE A 101 -8.83 -2.18 0.26
C ILE A 101 -9.64 -2.68 -0.93
N TRP A 102 -9.46 -3.95 -1.27
CA TRP A 102 -10.17 -4.59 -2.37
C TRP A 102 -11.11 -5.67 -1.85
N ALA A 103 -12.36 -5.67 -2.34
CA ALA A 103 -13.36 -6.70 -2.07
C ALA A 103 -13.49 -7.08 -0.58
N SER A 104 -13.33 -6.10 0.31
CA SER A 104 -13.20 -6.31 1.76
C SER A 104 -13.73 -5.12 2.55
N ARG A 105 -13.85 -5.36 3.86
CA ARG A 105 -14.12 -4.34 4.87
C ARG A 105 -12.89 -4.10 5.71
N CYS A 106 -12.66 -2.85 6.07
CA CYS A 106 -11.59 -2.53 7.00
C CYS A 106 -11.94 -1.32 7.87
N TYR A 107 -11.26 -1.26 9.01
CA TYR A 107 -11.30 -0.17 9.96
C TYR A 107 -9.88 0.18 10.39
N TRP A 108 -9.57 1.48 10.48
CA TRP A 108 -8.33 1.94 11.08
C TRP A 108 -8.55 3.24 11.84
N GLU A 109 -7.64 3.53 12.78
CA GLU A 109 -7.66 4.76 13.59
C GLU A 109 -6.37 5.55 13.34
N VAL A 110 -6.49 6.87 13.21
CA VAL A 110 -5.36 7.80 13.03
C VAL A 110 -5.37 8.81 14.17
N LEU A 111 -4.32 8.77 14.99
CA LEU A 111 -4.00 9.83 15.93
C LEU A 111 -3.33 10.99 15.16
N TYR A 112 -3.86 12.20 15.28
CA TYR A 112 -3.37 13.36 14.55
C TYR A 112 -3.25 14.60 15.45
N SER A 113 -2.51 15.58 14.95
CA SER A 113 -2.40 16.92 15.54
C SER A 113 -2.19 17.94 14.43
N GLY A 114 -2.57 19.19 14.67
CA GLY A 114 -2.51 20.24 13.65
C GLY A 114 -3.58 20.05 12.55
N TRP A 115 -3.31 20.60 11.37
CA TRP A 115 -4.21 20.54 10.22
C TRP A 115 -3.93 19.29 9.37
N VAL A 116 -4.85 18.33 9.40
CA VAL A 116 -4.74 17.04 8.71
C VAL A 116 -6.10 16.70 8.09
N VAL A 117 -6.06 16.17 6.87
CA VAL A 117 -7.20 15.53 6.21
C VAL A 117 -6.90 14.04 6.09
N ILE A 118 -7.84 13.21 6.51
CA ILE A 118 -7.77 11.74 6.48
C ILE A 118 -8.90 11.24 5.60
N GLY A 119 -8.66 10.19 4.82
CA GLY A 119 -9.71 9.60 4.01
C GLY A 119 -9.24 8.44 3.16
N ALA A 120 -9.96 8.22 2.07
CA ALA A 120 -9.71 7.13 1.14
C ALA A 120 -9.63 7.68 -0.28
N ALA A 121 -8.82 7.03 -1.11
CA ALA A 121 -8.69 7.37 -2.52
C ALA A 121 -8.48 6.10 -3.33
N TYR A 122 -8.96 6.10 -4.57
CA TYR A 122 -8.53 5.09 -5.52
C TYR A 122 -7.06 5.27 -5.89
N GLU A 123 -6.42 4.16 -6.22
CA GLU A 123 -5.03 4.16 -6.61
C GLU A 123 -4.78 4.98 -7.90
N GLY A 124 -5.79 5.07 -8.77
CA GLY A 124 -5.77 5.86 -10.00
C GLY A 124 -5.90 7.37 -9.80
N ALA A 125 -6.27 7.83 -8.60
CA ALA A 125 -6.48 9.25 -8.33
C ALA A 125 -5.21 10.07 -8.65
N ALA A 126 -5.42 11.22 -9.29
CA ALA A 126 -4.36 12.13 -9.73
C ALA A 126 -3.33 12.42 -8.62
N ARG A 127 -2.05 12.34 -8.98
CA ARG A 127 -0.92 12.60 -8.05
C ARG A 127 -0.24 13.93 -8.33
N LYS A 128 -0.32 14.42 -9.57
CA LYS A 128 0.34 15.64 -10.01
C LYS A 128 -0.66 16.74 -10.34
N ALA A 129 -0.23 17.99 -10.21
CA ALA A 129 -1.04 19.13 -10.66
C ALA A 129 -1.33 19.09 -12.18
N SER A 130 -0.43 18.49 -12.96
CA SER A 130 -0.61 18.29 -14.41
C SER A 130 -1.74 17.32 -14.76
N ASP A 131 -2.14 16.48 -13.80
CA ASP A 131 -3.12 15.40 -14.02
C ASP A 131 -4.55 15.87 -13.66
N GLY A 132 -4.71 17.13 -13.23
CA GLY A 132 -5.96 17.71 -12.76
C GLY A 132 -6.03 17.86 -11.23
N PRO A 133 -7.24 17.94 -10.65
CA PRO A 133 -7.43 18.07 -9.20
C PRO A 133 -6.87 16.85 -8.45
N CYS A 134 -5.72 17.03 -7.78
CA CYS A 134 -4.98 15.96 -7.11
C CYS A 134 -5.06 16.02 -5.57
N GLY A 135 -5.75 17.02 -5.00
CA GLY A 135 -6.02 17.07 -3.57
C GLY A 135 -7.07 16.04 -3.13
N LEU A 136 -6.89 15.46 -1.95
CA LEU A 136 -7.83 14.51 -1.35
C LEU A 136 -9.22 15.17 -1.18
N GLY A 137 -10.24 14.58 -1.82
CA GLY A 137 -11.60 15.10 -1.84
C GLY A 137 -11.89 16.14 -2.92
N GLU A 138 -10.88 16.58 -3.70
CA GLU A 138 -11.05 17.54 -4.81
C GLU A 138 -11.47 16.86 -6.13
N ASN A 139 -11.49 15.54 -6.19
CA ASN A 139 -11.86 14.75 -7.37
C ASN A 139 -12.94 13.70 -7.03
N GLU A 140 -13.37 12.95 -8.05
CA GLU A 140 -14.39 11.90 -7.92
C GLU A 140 -13.86 10.59 -7.35
N GLU A 141 -12.54 10.45 -7.28
CA GLU A 141 -11.84 9.21 -6.91
C GLU A 141 -11.28 9.28 -5.47
N SER A 142 -11.65 10.30 -4.71
CA SER A 142 -11.19 10.49 -3.35
C SER A 142 -12.21 11.18 -2.45
N TRP A 143 -12.06 10.90 -1.16
CA TRP A 143 -12.86 11.43 -0.06
C TRP A 143 -11.94 11.83 1.08
N GLY A 144 -12.22 12.96 1.72
CA GLY A 144 -11.46 13.43 2.87
C GLY A 144 -12.36 13.94 3.99
N LEU A 145 -11.88 13.85 5.22
CA LEU A 145 -12.44 14.50 6.40
C LEU A 145 -11.32 15.05 7.27
N GLY A 146 -11.53 16.21 7.87
CA GLY A 146 -10.51 16.88 8.67
C GLY A 146 -11.08 17.99 9.53
N TRP A 147 -10.31 18.40 10.54
CA TRP A 147 -10.67 19.51 11.41
C TRP A 147 -10.27 20.85 10.78
N ALA A 148 -11.26 21.70 10.49
CA ALA A 148 -11.08 23.00 9.84
C ALA A 148 -10.83 24.15 10.83
N GLY A 149 -10.58 23.86 12.10
CA GLY A 149 -10.30 24.85 13.16
C GLY A 149 -11.48 25.09 14.11
N SER A 150 -12.72 25.01 13.61
CA SER A 150 -13.94 25.17 14.41
C SER A 150 -14.95 24.03 14.27
N CYS A 151 -14.85 23.24 13.22
CA CYS A 151 -15.71 22.09 12.96
C CYS A 151 -14.94 21.06 12.10
N TYR A 152 -15.50 19.86 11.98
CA TYR A 152 -15.05 18.95 10.93
C TYR A 152 -15.68 19.34 9.60
N GLU A 153 -14.93 19.15 8.53
CA GLU A 153 -15.41 19.26 7.15
C GLU A 153 -15.12 17.97 6.41
N THR A 154 -16.03 17.59 5.51
CA THR A 154 -15.84 16.51 4.55
C THR A 154 -15.66 17.08 3.16
N TRP A 155 -14.88 16.41 2.32
CA TRP A 155 -14.61 16.81 0.93
C TRP A 155 -14.78 15.62 -0.02
N HIS A 156 -15.53 15.84 -1.10
CA HIS A 156 -15.65 14.92 -2.23
C HIS A 156 -16.08 15.70 -3.48
N LYS A 157 -15.50 15.42 -4.65
CA LYS A 157 -15.79 16.15 -5.92
C LYS A 157 -15.64 17.67 -5.79
N ALA A 158 -14.66 18.12 -5.01
CA ALA A 158 -14.47 19.53 -4.66
C ALA A 158 -15.66 20.20 -3.93
N ILE A 159 -16.63 19.41 -3.46
CA ILE A 159 -17.73 19.87 -2.62
C ILE A 159 -17.35 19.62 -1.17
N SER A 160 -17.47 20.66 -0.33
CA SER A 160 -17.27 20.56 1.10
C SER A 160 -18.60 20.57 1.87
N SER A 161 -18.66 19.85 2.98
CA SER A 161 -19.80 19.85 3.90
C SER A 161 -19.32 19.91 5.35
N ARG A 162 -19.93 20.78 6.15
CA ARG A 162 -19.58 20.92 7.58
C ARG A 162 -20.32 19.89 8.42
N VAL A 163 -19.60 19.30 9.37
CA VAL A 163 -20.17 18.49 10.45
C VAL A 163 -20.18 19.35 11.71
N THR A 164 -21.37 19.76 12.14
CA THR A 164 -21.56 20.62 13.32
C THR A 164 -21.75 19.79 14.59
N ASP A 165 -21.67 20.44 15.75
CA ASP A 165 -22.05 19.86 17.05
C ASP A 165 -21.22 18.63 17.48
N VAL A 166 -19.98 18.55 16.98
CA VAL A 166 -18.99 17.55 17.41
C VAL A 166 -17.70 18.26 17.83
N PRO A 167 -17.23 18.08 19.08
CA PRO A 167 -15.99 18.68 19.55
C PRO A 167 -14.77 18.11 18.82
N GLN A 168 -13.67 18.85 18.84
CA GLN A 168 -12.41 18.35 18.33
C GLN A 168 -11.95 17.13 19.15
N CYS A 169 -11.49 16.10 18.45
CA CYS A 169 -10.86 14.92 19.00
C CYS A 169 -9.54 14.69 18.28
N CYS A 170 -8.57 14.06 18.94
CA CYS A 170 -7.25 13.81 18.38
C CYS A 170 -7.19 12.52 17.54
N THR A 171 -8.24 11.69 17.56
CA THR A 171 -8.26 10.42 16.83
C THR A 171 -9.47 10.34 15.91
N ILE A 172 -9.22 10.08 14.63
CA ILE A 172 -10.26 9.81 13.63
C ILE A 172 -10.22 8.32 13.27
N GLY A 173 -11.36 7.65 13.38
CA GLY A 173 -11.56 6.30 12.88
C GLY A 173 -12.17 6.34 11.48
N VAL A 174 -11.72 5.45 10.61
CA VAL A 174 -12.25 5.32 9.24
C VAL A 174 -12.66 3.88 9.02
N TYR A 175 -13.90 3.68 8.57
CA TYR A 175 -14.44 2.38 8.18
C TYR A 175 -14.79 2.40 6.70
N VAL A 176 -14.38 1.35 5.99
CA VAL A 176 -14.67 1.17 4.56
C VAL A 176 -15.32 -0.18 4.35
N ASP A 177 -16.45 -0.20 3.64
CA ASP A 177 -17.01 -1.38 3.00
C ASP A 177 -16.95 -1.16 1.48
N GLN A 178 -15.88 -1.68 0.86
CA GLN A 178 -15.61 -1.37 -0.54
C GLN A 178 -16.70 -1.94 -1.48
N PRO A 179 -17.13 -3.21 -1.35
CA PRO A 179 -18.19 -3.73 -2.21
C PRO A 179 -19.56 -3.10 -1.97
N ALA A 180 -19.87 -2.66 -0.74
CA ALA A 180 -21.13 -1.98 -0.46
C ALA A 180 -21.14 -0.49 -0.85
N GLY A 181 -19.97 0.10 -1.12
CA GLY A 181 -19.89 1.53 -1.41
C GLY A 181 -20.01 2.41 -0.17
N LEU A 182 -19.49 1.96 0.97
CA LEU A 182 -19.64 2.68 2.23
C LEU A 182 -18.30 3.20 2.73
N LEU A 183 -18.28 4.47 3.10
CA LEU A 183 -17.17 5.12 3.79
C LEU A 183 -17.72 5.89 5.00
N CYS A 184 -17.30 5.50 6.19
CA CYS A 184 -17.72 6.12 7.45
C CYS A 184 -16.52 6.70 8.19
N PHE A 185 -16.70 7.90 8.74
CA PHE A 185 -15.75 8.58 9.60
C PHE A 185 -16.29 8.68 11.02
N TYR A 186 -15.42 8.46 11.99
CA TYR A 186 -15.75 8.50 13.41
C TYR A 186 -14.74 9.35 14.17
N THR A 187 -15.18 10.03 15.22
CA THR A 187 -14.29 10.43 16.30
C THR A 187 -14.07 9.24 17.22
N VAL A 188 -12.87 9.13 17.82
CA VAL A 188 -12.56 8.10 18.82
C VAL A 188 -12.20 8.77 20.13
N GLU A 189 -13.15 8.81 21.04
CA GLU A 189 -12.99 9.44 22.35
C GLU A 189 -12.50 8.41 23.36
N THR A 190 -11.63 8.84 24.28
CA THR A 190 -11.18 8.00 25.39
C THR A 190 -11.87 8.49 26.66
N GLU A 191 -12.61 7.61 27.31
CA GLU A 191 -13.18 7.89 28.62
C GLU A 191 -12.06 8.03 29.65
N GLU A 192 -12.05 9.17 30.35
CA GLU A 192 -10.98 9.55 31.28
C GLU A 192 -10.83 8.54 32.44
N ASP A 193 -11.93 7.97 32.92
CA ASP A 193 -11.96 7.09 34.10
C ASP A 193 -11.63 5.62 33.79
N SER A 194 -11.98 5.14 32.60
CA SER A 194 -11.92 3.71 32.25
C SER A 194 -10.82 3.37 31.23
N LYS A 195 -10.22 4.39 30.59
CA LYS A 195 -9.40 4.25 29.37
C LYS A 195 -10.10 3.51 28.23
N LYS A 196 -11.42 3.30 28.34
CA LYS A 196 -12.23 2.71 27.28
C LYS A 196 -12.34 3.73 26.17
N LYS A 197 -12.27 3.25 24.93
CA LYS A 197 -12.47 4.08 23.76
C LYS A 197 -13.85 3.84 23.19
N GLU A 198 -14.54 4.91 22.85
CA GLU A 198 -15.84 4.89 22.17
C GLU A 198 -15.77 5.67 20.87
N VAL A 199 -16.68 5.34 19.94
CA VAL A 199 -16.75 5.99 18.63
C VAL A 199 -18.04 6.78 18.50
N LYS A 200 -17.95 7.95 17.88
CA LYS A 200 -19.12 8.73 17.48
C LYS A 200 -19.02 9.03 15.99
N LEU A 201 -20.06 8.66 15.23
CA LEU A 201 -20.13 8.86 13.79
C LEU A 201 -20.07 10.36 13.47
N LEU A 202 -19.16 10.73 12.58
CA LEU A 202 -19.03 12.07 12.01
C LEU A 202 -19.77 12.19 10.69
N HIS A 203 -19.55 11.20 9.82
CA HIS A 203 -20.09 11.20 8.47
C HIS A 203 -20.16 9.78 7.94
N SER A 204 -21.22 9.48 7.18
CA SER A 204 -21.35 8.26 6.39
C SER A 204 -21.67 8.67 4.96
N SER A 205 -20.90 8.14 4.02
CA SER A 205 -21.10 8.35 2.60
C SER A 205 -21.45 7.00 1.96
N GLY A 206 -22.65 6.94 1.39
CA GLY A 206 -23.05 5.88 0.46
C GLY A 206 -22.65 6.29 -0.95
N THR A 207 -21.38 6.15 -1.29
CA THR A 207 -20.95 6.29 -2.67
C THR A 207 -20.92 4.92 -3.28
N LYS A 208 -21.63 4.68 -4.39
CA LYS A 208 -21.35 3.49 -5.20
C LYS A 208 -19.86 3.56 -5.56
N LEU A 209 -19.02 2.86 -4.80
CA LEU A 209 -17.58 2.84 -4.97
C LEU A 209 -17.39 2.03 -6.24
N ASP A 210 -17.41 2.71 -7.38
CA ASP A 210 -17.22 2.04 -8.66
C ASP A 210 -15.93 1.24 -8.57
N VAL A 211 -16.09 -0.05 -8.81
CA VAL A 211 -15.01 -1.04 -8.77
C VAL A 211 -13.94 -0.53 -9.71
N GLY A 212 -12.86 0.04 -9.16
CA GLY A 212 -11.75 0.55 -9.95
C GLY A 212 -11.36 -0.50 -10.99
N SER A 213 -11.17 -0.07 -12.24
CA SER A 213 -11.01 -1.00 -13.36
C SER A 213 -9.76 -1.85 -13.16
N VAL A 214 -9.96 -3.13 -12.85
CA VAL A 214 -8.84 -4.09 -12.75
C VAL A 214 -8.34 -4.37 -14.16
N THR A 215 -7.06 -4.09 -14.38
CA THR A 215 -6.40 -4.48 -15.62
C THR A 215 -5.46 -5.63 -15.33
N GLN A 216 -5.75 -6.78 -15.94
CA GLN A 216 -4.93 -7.97 -15.79
C GLN A 216 -3.58 -7.78 -16.52
N PRO A 217 -2.42 -7.95 -15.84
CA PRO A 217 -1.13 -7.82 -16.50
C PRO A 217 -0.93 -8.96 -17.51
N LYS A 218 -0.24 -8.66 -18.60
CA LYS A 218 0.22 -9.69 -19.52
C LYS A 218 1.54 -10.27 -19.00
N VAL A 219 1.51 -11.54 -18.65
CA VAL A 219 2.68 -12.26 -18.13
C VAL A 219 3.46 -12.92 -19.26
N SER A 220 4.77 -12.71 -19.26
CA SER A 220 5.72 -13.29 -20.22
C SER A 220 6.94 -13.83 -19.48
N VAL A 221 7.42 -14.99 -19.89
CA VAL A 221 8.64 -15.61 -19.36
C VAL A 221 9.67 -15.63 -20.47
N LEU A 222 10.81 -14.98 -20.21
CA LEU A 222 11.95 -14.93 -21.11
C LEU A 222 12.89 -16.10 -20.79
N PRO A 223 13.31 -16.87 -21.81
CA PRO A 223 14.20 -17.99 -21.63
C PRO A 223 15.62 -17.55 -21.23
N PRO A 224 16.40 -18.46 -20.63
CA PRO A 224 17.82 -18.21 -20.33
C PRO A 224 18.64 -18.10 -21.62
N SER A 225 19.74 -17.34 -21.57
CA SER A 225 20.63 -17.23 -22.74
C SER A 225 21.49 -18.49 -22.90
N SER A 226 21.71 -18.93 -24.14
CA SER A 226 22.56 -20.09 -24.46
C SER A 226 24.01 -19.91 -24.00
N ALA A 227 24.52 -18.67 -24.04
CA ALA A 227 25.84 -18.31 -23.54
C ALA A 227 25.96 -18.48 -22.02
N GLU A 228 24.90 -18.19 -21.25
CA GLU A 228 24.89 -18.37 -19.79
C GLU A 228 24.99 -19.84 -19.41
N ILE A 229 24.19 -20.69 -20.04
CA ILE A 229 24.15 -22.13 -19.74
C ILE A 229 25.51 -22.76 -20.04
N SER A 230 26.07 -22.48 -21.22
CA SER A 230 27.36 -23.07 -21.66
C SER A 230 28.56 -22.61 -20.85
N SER A 231 28.59 -21.34 -20.39
CA SER A 231 29.75 -20.78 -19.68
C SER A 231 29.65 -20.87 -18.15
N LYS A 232 28.45 -20.64 -17.60
CA LYS A 232 28.24 -20.53 -16.14
C LYS A 232 27.53 -21.75 -15.55
N LYS A 233 27.02 -22.66 -16.38
CA LYS A 233 26.22 -23.83 -15.97
C LYS A 233 24.99 -23.44 -15.13
N THR A 234 24.42 -22.28 -15.43
CA THR A 234 23.19 -21.76 -14.83
C THR A 234 22.21 -21.31 -15.89
N ALA A 235 20.93 -21.37 -15.57
CA ALA A 235 19.85 -20.89 -16.43
C ALA A 235 19.05 -19.83 -15.65
N THR A 236 19.20 -18.56 -16.03
CA THR A 236 18.40 -17.47 -15.45
C THR A 236 17.21 -17.14 -16.33
N LEU A 237 16.02 -17.38 -15.79
CA LEU A 237 14.75 -17.01 -16.41
C LEU A 237 14.27 -15.66 -15.88
N VAL A 238 13.66 -14.86 -16.75
CA VAL A 238 13.10 -13.56 -16.36
C VAL A 238 11.61 -13.56 -16.64
N CYS A 239 10.81 -13.34 -15.62
CA CYS A 239 9.38 -13.10 -15.75
C CYS A 239 9.12 -11.60 -15.79
N VAL A 240 8.32 -11.17 -16.76
CA VAL A 240 7.83 -9.81 -16.88
C VAL A 240 6.32 -9.84 -16.97
N ALA A 241 5.66 -9.14 -16.05
CA ALA A 241 4.23 -8.88 -16.08
C ALA A 241 4.02 -7.40 -16.33
N ASN A 242 3.42 -7.04 -17.46
CA ASN A 242 3.28 -5.65 -17.87
C ASN A 242 1.82 -5.24 -18.03
N LYS A 243 1.58 -3.93 -17.94
CA LYS A 243 0.26 -3.30 -18.16
C LYS A 243 -0.81 -3.79 -17.18
N GLY A 244 -0.45 -4.03 -15.93
CA GLY A 244 -1.41 -4.41 -14.89
C GLY A 244 -1.84 -3.24 -14.03
N PHE A 245 -3.01 -3.34 -13.41
CA PHE A 245 -3.49 -2.39 -12.42
C PHE A 245 -4.44 -3.12 -11.46
N PRO A 246 -4.43 -2.85 -10.14
CA PRO A 246 -3.64 -1.87 -9.38
C PRO A 246 -2.19 -2.33 -9.09
N SER A 247 -1.48 -1.69 -8.18
CA SER A 247 -0.10 -2.03 -7.80
C SER A 247 0.07 -3.34 -7.01
N ASP A 248 -1.02 -3.95 -6.53
CA ASP A 248 -1.06 -5.07 -5.59
C ASP A 248 -0.98 -6.46 -6.24
N TRP A 249 -0.60 -6.56 -7.51
CA TRP A 249 -0.24 -7.84 -8.14
C TRP A 249 1.11 -8.34 -7.62
N SER A 250 1.25 -9.66 -7.54
CA SER A 250 2.48 -10.34 -7.10
C SER A 250 2.90 -11.43 -8.07
N LEU A 251 4.22 -11.57 -8.27
CA LEU A 251 4.80 -12.63 -9.09
C LEU A 251 5.33 -13.76 -8.22
N SER A 252 5.08 -14.99 -8.69
CA SER A 252 5.59 -16.22 -8.08
C SER A 252 6.03 -17.21 -9.15
N TRP A 253 6.96 -18.09 -8.82
CA TRP A 253 7.50 -19.08 -9.74
C TRP A 253 7.05 -20.49 -9.39
N LYS A 254 6.82 -21.31 -10.41
CA LYS A 254 6.65 -22.76 -10.31
C LYS A 254 7.59 -23.48 -11.25
N VAL A 255 8.25 -24.52 -10.73
CA VAL A 255 9.09 -25.44 -11.50
C VAL A 255 8.44 -26.82 -11.36
N ASP A 256 7.96 -27.37 -12.48
CA ASP A 256 7.22 -28.64 -12.52
C ASP A 256 6.06 -28.70 -11.51
N GLY A 257 5.35 -27.58 -11.38
CA GLY A 257 4.22 -27.41 -10.44
C GLY A 257 4.63 -27.09 -9.00
N SER A 258 5.91 -27.22 -8.63
CA SER A 258 6.40 -26.91 -7.29
C SER A 258 6.73 -25.42 -7.15
N SER A 259 6.18 -24.78 -6.11
CA SER A 259 6.38 -23.33 -5.89
C SER A 259 7.81 -23.02 -5.42
N ARG A 260 8.39 -21.95 -5.96
CA ARG A 260 9.72 -21.44 -5.56
C ARG A 260 9.60 -20.05 -4.96
N SER A 261 10.28 -19.81 -3.85
CA SER A 261 10.38 -18.50 -3.22
C SER A 261 11.47 -17.69 -3.90
N GLN A 262 11.11 -16.58 -4.53
CA GLN A 262 12.04 -15.67 -5.18
C GLN A 262 11.58 -14.23 -4.97
N GLU A 263 12.50 -13.28 -4.87
CA GLU A 263 12.14 -11.87 -4.78
C GLU A 263 11.56 -11.39 -6.11
N SER A 264 10.44 -10.68 -6.02
CA SER A 264 9.84 -9.95 -7.13
C SER A 264 10.10 -8.47 -6.92
N SER A 265 10.23 -7.73 -8.03
CA SER A 265 10.33 -6.28 -7.96
C SER A 265 9.01 -5.69 -7.47
N ALA A 266 9.09 -4.56 -6.78
CA ALA A 266 7.92 -3.73 -6.53
C ALA A 266 7.36 -3.25 -7.88
N GLY A 267 6.03 -3.18 -8.00
CA GLY A 267 5.39 -2.64 -9.18
C GLY A 267 5.88 -1.23 -9.48
N VAL A 268 6.24 -1.00 -10.74
CA VAL A 268 6.67 0.31 -11.25
C VAL A 268 5.53 0.91 -12.07
N LEU A 269 5.04 2.08 -11.67
CA LEU A 269 4.03 2.80 -12.44
C LEU A 269 4.65 3.40 -13.71
N GLU A 270 4.10 3.03 -14.86
CA GLU A 270 4.51 3.53 -16.17
C GLU A 270 3.72 4.78 -16.57
N LYS A 271 4.16 5.46 -17.64
CA LYS A 271 3.52 6.70 -18.13
C LYS A 271 2.09 6.51 -18.63
N ASP A 272 1.69 5.28 -18.95
CA ASP A 272 0.33 4.94 -19.36
C ASP A 272 -0.62 4.70 -18.17
N GLY A 273 -0.13 4.90 -16.92
CA GLY A 273 -0.91 4.71 -15.71
C GLY A 273 -1.03 3.25 -15.27
N LEU A 274 -0.30 2.33 -15.92
CA LEU A 274 -0.30 0.92 -15.59
C LEU A 274 1.04 0.50 -14.98
N TYR A 275 1.01 -0.58 -14.21
CA TYR A 275 2.18 -1.14 -13.55
C TYR A 275 2.86 -2.24 -14.36
N SER A 276 4.17 -2.31 -14.17
CA SER A 276 4.98 -3.45 -14.59
C SER A 276 5.76 -4.04 -13.41
N TRP A 277 5.88 -5.36 -13.42
CA TRP A 277 6.65 -6.14 -12.44
C TRP A 277 7.61 -7.08 -13.16
N SER A 278 8.67 -7.43 -12.45
CA SER A 278 9.66 -8.38 -12.91
C SER A 278 10.13 -9.28 -11.79
N SER A 279 10.53 -10.50 -12.12
CA SER A 279 11.22 -11.40 -11.21
C SER A 279 12.18 -12.27 -12.01
N SER A 280 13.25 -12.74 -11.36
CA SER A 280 14.24 -13.59 -12.01
C SER A 280 14.48 -14.85 -11.18
N LEU A 281 14.34 -16.00 -11.83
CA LEU A 281 14.60 -17.31 -11.24
C LEU A 281 15.88 -17.88 -11.86
N THR A 282 16.85 -18.20 -11.02
CA THR A 282 18.07 -18.88 -11.46
C THR A 282 18.01 -20.34 -11.05
N LEU A 283 18.16 -21.23 -12.03
CA LEU A 283 18.26 -22.67 -11.86
C LEU A 283 19.67 -23.15 -12.20
N SER A 284 20.06 -24.29 -11.64
CA SER A 284 21.25 -25.01 -12.11
C SER A 284 21.01 -25.57 -13.52
N GLU A 285 22.10 -25.82 -14.27
CA GLU A 285 22.00 -26.48 -15.57
C GLU A 285 21.25 -27.81 -15.47
N GLN A 286 21.50 -28.61 -14.43
CA GLN A 286 20.80 -29.88 -14.23
C GLN A 286 19.29 -29.70 -14.02
N GLU A 287 18.88 -28.82 -13.11
CA GLU A 287 17.45 -28.53 -12.87
C GLU A 287 16.76 -28.02 -14.13
N TRP A 288 17.41 -27.16 -14.90
CA TRP A 288 16.85 -26.66 -16.15
C TRP A 288 16.72 -27.77 -17.21
N MET A 289 17.71 -28.64 -17.31
CA MET A 289 17.74 -29.72 -18.29
C MET A 289 16.74 -30.84 -17.97
N GLU A 290 16.44 -31.06 -16.68
CA GLU A 290 15.47 -32.04 -16.18
C GLU A 290 14.03 -31.48 -16.10
N SER A 291 13.87 -30.15 -15.99
CA SER A 291 12.55 -29.53 -15.89
C SER A 291 11.72 -29.72 -17.15
N VAL A 292 10.43 -30.03 -16.95
CA VAL A 292 9.45 -30.17 -18.03
C VAL A 292 8.81 -28.82 -18.33
N SER A 293 8.54 -28.03 -17.28
CA SER A 293 7.92 -26.72 -17.42
C SER A 293 8.35 -25.77 -16.31
N VAL A 294 8.75 -24.56 -16.70
CA VAL A 294 8.97 -23.45 -15.78
C VAL A 294 7.91 -22.39 -16.07
N SER A 295 7.15 -22.02 -15.03
CA SER A 295 6.10 -21.02 -15.14
C SER A 295 6.24 -19.92 -14.09
N CYS A 296 5.77 -18.74 -14.49
CA CYS A 296 5.61 -17.59 -13.63
C CYS A 296 4.13 -17.24 -13.56
N GLU A 297 3.64 -17.01 -12.35
CA GLU A 297 2.25 -16.67 -12.08
C GLU A 297 2.16 -15.27 -11.49
N ALA A 298 1.35 -14.41 -12.13
CA ALA A 298 0.88 -13.17 -11.54
C ALA A 298 -0.44 -13.44 -10.79
N THR A 299 -0.48 -13.08 -9.52
CA THR A 299 -1.62 -13.33 -8.63
C THR A 299 -2.03 -12.09 -7.87
N ARG A 300 -3.33 -11.95 -7.64
CA ARG A 300 -3.95 -10.89 -6.85
C ARG A 300 -5.23 -11.44 -6.20
N SER A 301 -5.54 -10.96 -4.99
CA SER A 301 -6.73 -11.40 -4.26
C SER A 301 -8.01 -11.16 -5.07
N GLY A 302 -8.87 -12.17 -5.16
CA GLY A 302 -10.12 -12.10 -5.91
C GLY A 302 -9.97 -12.08 -7.44
N GLN A 303 -8.78 -12.39 -7.98
CA GLN A 303 -8.54 -12.54 -9.42
C GLN A 303 -7.96 -13.92 -9.74
N PRO A 304 -8.26 -14.49 -10.93
CA PRO A 304 -7.61 -15.71 -11.38
C PRO A 304 -6.12 -15.49 -11.60
N ALA A 305 -5.30 -16.50 -11.29
CA ALA A 305 -3.86 -16.46 -11.56
C ALA A 305 -3.60 -16.41 -13.07
N LEU A 306 -2.69 -15.53 -13.48
CA LEU A 306 -2.26 -15.39 -14.87
C LEU A 306 -0.89 -16.02 -15.01
N THR A 307 -0.76 -16.98 -15.93
CA THR A 307 0.46 -17.80 -16.04
C THR A 307 1.15 -17.56 -17.36
N GLY A 308 2.42 -17.14 -17.30
CA GLY A 308 3.37 -17.30 -18.39
C GLY A 308 4.17 -18.57 -18.18
N HIS A 309 4.45 -19.33 -19.23
CA HIS A 309 5.30 -20.51 -19.15
C HIS A 309 6.32 -20.49 -20.27
N VAL A 310 7.45 -21.14 -20.01
CA VAL A 310 8.44 -21.43 -21.04
C VAL A 310 8.81 -22.90 -20.93
N THR A 311 8.97 -23.52 -22.09
CA THR A 311 9.49 -24.89 -22.20
C THR A 311 10.85 -24.85 -22.86
N ARG A 312 11.69 -25.84 -22.55
CA ARG A 312 13.03 -25.94 -23.13
C ARG A 312 13.01 -25.96 -24.66
N HIS A 313 11.98 -26.54 -25.28
CA HIS A 313 11.85 -26.59 -26.75
C HIS A 313 11.72 -25.20 -27.39
N GLN A 314 11.22 -24.21 -26.67
CA GLN A 314 11.11 -22.82 -27.13
C GLN A 314 12.45 -22.05 -27.02
N CYS A 315 13.51 -22.70 -26.53
CA CYS A 315 14.84 -22.11 -26.31
C CYS A 315 15.90 -22.65 -27.29
N LEU A 316 15.49 -23.46 -28.27
CA LEU A 316 16.39 -24.16 -29.21
C LEU A 316 16.55 -23.46 -30.58
N GLU A 317 16.08 -22.22 -30.71
CA GLU A 317 16.35 -21.35 -31.88
C GLU A 317 17.29 -20.20 -31.51
#